data_AF-A0A849U9B9-F1
#
_entry.id   AF-A0A849U9B9-F1
#
_cell.length_a   1.000
_cell.length_b   1.000
_cell.length_c   1.000
_cell.angle_alpha   90.00
_cell.angle_beta   90.00
_cell.angle_gamma   90.00
#
_symmetry.space_group_name_H-M   'P 1'
#
loop_
_entity.id
_entity.type
_entity.pdbx_description
1 polymer ?
#
loop_
_entity_poly.entity_id
_entity_poly.type
_entity_poly.pdbx_seq_one_letter_code
_entity_poly.pdbx_strand_id
1 'polypeptide(L)'
;MNKQPPDNPILTVVKSAKPVNKKVQPDRFANRLIDRLGIVNYRLVKIQNVRNKDSSAAADIQIPLFLTGCCLIDYEIISDDGLVENRYFVLIGKTTKGHDLPPIKVSTEKFAGMAWPMQWGNQMIVAPGNGNKDNARAAIQILSGDVRVEREYRHTGWRLIDGKEQFLTVSGAISAEGFNDNIRVDLDKMEQYRLPAPTNEVHQFSTIVRELIGISRKSPTIGAVIMSAVCRAPLANLACIDYSIFLSGQSGNFKSELAALALGFFGDFTSRTFPANFTDTEADMLFKAHQAKDVVFVVDEFCPAT
;
A
#
# COMPACT_ATOMS: atom_id res chain seq x y z
N MET A 1 30.23 -28.65 -39.42
CA MET A 1 30.07 -27.18 -39.32
C MET A 1 28.95 -26.90 -38.31
N ASN A 2 29.28 -26.86 -37.01
CA ASN A 2 28.33 -26.51 -35.96
C ASN A 2 28.22 -24.98 -35.92
N LYS A 3 27.10 -24.42 -36.36
CA LYS A 3 26.78 -23.00 -36.16
C LYS A 3 26.39 -22.81 -34.70
N GLN A 4 27.22 -22.11 -33.93
CA GLN A 4 26.81 -21.55 -32.64
C GLN A 4 25.64 -20.58 -32.86
N PRO A 5 24.61 -20.59 -32.00
CA PRO A 5 23.52 -19.62 -32.08
C PRO A 5 24.03 -18.21 -31.75
N PRO A 6 23.43 -17.16 -32.31
CA PRO A 6 23.87 -15.78 -32.09
C PRO A 6 23.70 -15.37 -30.63
N ASP A 7 24.70 -14.66 -30.10
CA ASP A 7 24.72 -14.14 -28.73
C ASP A 7 23.49 -13.27 -28.47
N ASN A 8 22.61 -13.77 -27.58
CA ASN A 8 21.41 -13.08 -27.16
C ASN A 8 21.79 -11.99 -26.13
N PRO A 9 21.65 -10.70 -26.44
CA PRO A 9 22.10 -9.60 -25.57
C PRO A 9 21.40 -9.58 -24.21
N ILE A 10 20.22 -10.22 -24.09
CA ILE A 10 19.50 -10.36 -22.83
C ILE A 10 20.24 -11.29 -21.85
N LEU A 11 20.89 -12.35 -22.35
CA LEU A 11 21.67 -13.27 -21.51
C LEU A 11 23.01 -12.67 -21.06
N THR A 12 23.55 -11.70 -21.78
CA THR A 12 24.80 -11.01 -21.43
C THR A 12 24.61 -10.04 -20.25
N VAL A 13 23.42 -9.42 -20.14
CA VAL A 13 23.05 -8.54 -19.01
C VAL A 13 22.85 -9.35 -17.72
N VAL A 14 22.27 -10.55 -17.80
CA VAL A 14 22.08 -11.42 -16.62
C VAL A 14 23.42 -11.97 -16.08
N LYS A 15 24.41 -12.22 -16.94
CA LYS A 15 25.75 -12.66 -16.52
C LYS A 15 26.65 -11.55 -15.97
N SER A 16 26.34 -10.28 -16.27
CA SER A 16 27.08 -9.09 -15.80
C SER A 16 26.43 -8.41 -14.60
N ALA A 17 25.22 -8.82 -14.20
CA ALA A 17 24.63 -8.50 -12.92
C ALA A 17 25.48 -9.13 -11.80
N LYS A 18 26.42 -8.36 -11.25
CA LYS A 18 27.02 -8.69 -9.96
C LYS A 18 25.85 -8.88 -8.98
N PRO A 19 25.81 -9.96 -8.18
CA PRO A 19 24.81 -10.06 -7.13
C PRO A 19 24.87 -8.76 -6.35
N VAL A 20 23.70 -8.13 -6.12
CA VAL A 20 23.62 -7.04 -5.16
C VAL A 20 24.23 -7.61 -3.90
N ASN A 21 25.46 -7.17 -3.59
CA ASN A 21 26.08 -7.44 -2.31
C ASN A 21 25.07 -6.87 -1.34
N LYS A 22 24.23 -7.74 -0.75
CA LYS A 22 23.51 -7.42 0.47
C LYS A 22 24.64 -7.08 1.42
N LYS A 23 24.96 -5.79 1.55
CA LYS A 23 25.76 -5.29 2.66
C LYS A 23 25.10 -5.97 3.85
N VAL A 24 25.86 -6.83 4.54
CA VAL A 24 25.39 -7.47 5.76
C VAL A 24 25.01 -6.29 6.66
N GLN A 25 23.71 -6.02 6.75
CA GLN A 25 23.24 -4.98 7.66
C GLN A 25 23.70 -5.45 9.04
N PRO A 26 24.36 -4.58 9.82
CA PRO A 26 24.73 -4.93 11.18
C PRO A 26 23.48 -5.45 11.89
N ASP A 27 23.63 -6.53 12.67
CA ASP A 27 22.52 -7.11 13.40
C ASP A 27 21.85 -6.03 14.26
N ARG A 28 20.64 -5.61 13.86
CA ARG A 28 19.92 -4.49 14.48
C ARG A 28 19.53 -4.83 15.93
N PHE A 29 19.53 -6.10 16.28
CA PHE A 29 19.22 -6.61 17.62
C PHE A 29 20.46 -6.99 18.44
N ALA A 30 21.66 -6.67 17.95
CA ALA A 30 22.89 -6.85 18.71
C ALA A 30 22.85 -6.05 20.02
N ASN A 31 23.57 -6.55 21.02
CA ASN A 31 23.65 -5.90 22.32
C ASN A 31 24.19 -4.48 22.19
N ARG A 32 23.41 -3.48 22.61
CA ARG A 32 23.76 -2.06 22.51
C ARG A 32 22.98 -1.19 23.48
N LEU A 33 23.53 -0.02 23.79
CA LEU A 33 22.95 0.96 24.69
C LEU A 33 23.03 2.37 24.06
N ILE A 34 21.92 3.11 24.12
CA ILE A 34 21.78 4.51 23.73
C ILE A 34 20.96 5.21 24.82
N ASP A 35 21.50 6.28 25.43
CA ASP A 35 20.80 7.08 26.44
C ASP A 35 20.14 6.29 27.58
N ARG A 36 20.88 5.31 28.13
CA ARG A 36 20.43 4.38 29.19
C ARG A 36 19.28 3.45 28.77
N LEU A 37 18.96 3.36 27.49
CA LEU A 37 18.03 2.38 26.91
C LEU A 37 18.82 1.44 26.00
N GLY A 38 18.47 0.16 25.95
CA GLY A 38 19.28 -0.79 25.19
C GLY A 38 18.57 -2.07 24.80
N ILE A 39 19.27 -2.84 23.97
CA ILE A 39 18.98 -4.24 23.71
C ILE A 39 20.06 -5.05 24.40
N VAL A 40 19.68 -5.99 25.26
CA VAL A 40 20.60 -6.95 25.89
C VAL A 40 19.95 -8.33 25.85
N ASN A 41 20.61 -9.29 25.21
CA ASN A 41 20.13 -10.67 25.05
C ASN A 41 18.69 -10.72 24.51
N TYR A 42 18.44 -9.96 23.44
CA TYR A 42 17.14 -9.81 22.79
C TYR A 42 16.02 -9.28 23.71
N ARG A 43 16.38 -8.51 24.75
CA ARG A 43 15.43 -7.79 25.60
C ARG A 43 15.65 -6.30 25.54
N LEU A 44 14.56 -5.54 25.53
CA LEU A 44 14.62 -4.10 25.78
C LEU A 44 14.88 -3.86 27.27
N VAL A 45 15.91 -3.08 27.58
CA VAL A 45 16.32 -2.76 28.94
C VAL A 45 16.49 -1.26 29.15
N LYS A 46 16.28 -0.82 30.39
CA LYS A 46 16.68 0.49 30.88
C LYS A 46 17.77 0.32 31.94
N ILE A 47 18.81 1.14 31.85
CA ILE A 47 19.90 1.19 32.82
C ILE A 47 19.56 2.25 33.87
N GLN A 48 19.59 1.85 35.14
CA GLN A 48 19.40 2.75 36.27
C GLN A 48 20.60 2.67 37.20
N ASN A 49 21.14 3.84 37.55
CA ASN A 49 22.17 3.96 38.57
C ASN A 49 21.53 3.80 39.95
N VAL A 50 22.05 2.87 40.74
CA VAL A 50 21.68 2.71 42.15
C VAL A 50 22.91 3.02 43.00
N ARG A 51 22.77 4.00 43.90
CA ARG A 51 23.77 4.27 44.92
C ARG A 51 23.57 3.29 46.07
N ASN A 52 24.58 2.50 46.36
CA ASN A 52 24.58 1.65 47.54
C ASN A 52 24.85 2.53 48.77
N LYS A 53 24.13 2.32 49.88
CA LYS A 53 24.34 3.13 51.10
C LYS A 53 25.69 2.83 51.77
N ASP A 54 26.27 1.66 51.51
CA ASP A 54 27.48 1.17 52.16
C ASP A 54 28.73 1.20 51.25
N SER A 55 28.62 1.66 50.00
CA SER A 55 29.77 1.83 49.11
C SER A 55 29.63 3.10 48.26
N SER A 56 30.73 3.84 48.08
CA SER A 56 30.77 5.05 47.25
C SER A 56 30.70 4.78 45.74
N ALA A 57 30.63 3.52 45.32
CA ALA A 57 30.54 3.12 43.93
C ALA A 57 29.07 3.02 43.49
N ALA A 58 28.69 3.77 42.46
CA ALA A 58 27.42 3.61 41.78
C ALA A 58 27.41 2.28 41.01
N ALA A 59 26.35 1.48 41.17
CA ALA A 59 26.15 0.26 40.40
C ALA A 59 25.03 0.49 39.38
N ASP A 60 25.27 0.11 38.13
CA ASP A 60 24.26 0.11 37.07
C ASP A 60 23.46 -1.19 37.11
N ILE A 61 22.14 -1.07 37.22
CA ILE A 61 21.21 -2.21 37.17
C ILE A 61 20.44 -2.17 35.85
N GLN A 62 20.31 -3.34 35.22
CA GLN A 62 19.49 -3.53 34.03
C GLN A 62 18.06 -3.87 34.44
N ILE A 63 17.10 -3.03 34.04
CA ILE A 63 15.68 -3.23 34.29
C ILE A 63 15.03 -3.62 32.96
N PRO A 64 14.53 -4.87 32.81
CA PRO A 64 13.75 -5.27 31.65
C PRO A 64 12.53 -4.37 31.48
N LEU A 65 12.26 -3.99 30.23
CA LEU A 65 11.14 -3.13 29.89
C LEU A 65 9.87 -3.95 29.63
N PHE A 66 8.82 -3.24 29.20
CA PHE A 66 7.44 -3.72 29.00
C PHE A 66 7.30 -4.99 28.15
N LEU A 67 8.27 -5.33 27.31
CA LEU A 67 8.22 -6.46 26.39
C LEU A 67 9.20 -7.56 26.84
N THR A 68 8.77 -8.81 26.80
CA THR A 68 9.68 -9.93 27.12
C THR A 68 10.82 -10.06 26.13
N GLY A 69 10.58 -9.77 24.85
CA GLY A 69 11.60 -9.72 23.79
C GLY A 69 12.06 -8.30 23.45
N CYS A 70 12.49 -8.12 22.20
CA CYS A 70 12.83 -6.81 21.67
C CYS A 70 12.24 -6.60 20.27
N CYS A 71 12.03 -5.34 19.94
CA CYS A 71 11.50 -4.94 18.64
C CYS A 71 12.00 -3.56 18.28
N LEU A 72 11.99 -3.30 16.98
CA LEU A 72 12.43 -2.07 16.36
C LEU A 72 11.47 -1.72 15.22
N ILE A 73 11.40 -0.44 14.90
CA ILE A 73 10.76 0.06 13.70
C ILE A 73 11.70 -0.24 12.53
N ASP A 74 11.21 -1.01 11.56
CA ASP A 74 11.96 -1.27 10.33
C ASP A 74 11.88 -0.07 9.40
N TYR A 75 10.66 0.41 9.15
CA TYR A 75 10.36 1.60 8.36
C TYR A 75 9.00 2.18 8.73
N GLU A 76 8.78 3.42 8.29
CA GLU A 76 7.50 4.11 8.41
C GLU A 76 6.78 4.14 7.06
N ILE A 77 5.46 4.07 7.09
CA ILE A 77 4.58 4.25 5.94
C ILE A 77 3.70 5.47 6.19
N ILE A 78 3.72 6.42 5.26
CA ILE A 78 2.70 7.47 5.14
C ILE A 78 1.66 6.95 4.13
N SER A 79 0.44 6.75 4.60
CA SER A 79 -0.70 6.29 3.79
C SER A 79 -1.62 7.48 3.54
N ASP A 80 -1.74 7.89 2.28
CA ASP A 80 -2.51 9.05 1.84
C ASP A 80 -3.76 8.59 1.08
N ASP A 81 -4.95 8.85 1.65
CA ASP A 81 -6.23 8.51 1.02
C ASP A 81 -6.83 9.65 0.19
N GLY A 82 -6.07 10.73 -0.01
CA GLY A 82 -6.50 11.92 -0.72
C GLY A 82 -7.11 13.00 0.18
N LEU A 83 -7.61 12.63 1.37
CA LEU A 83 -8.21 13.54 2.37
C LEU A 83 -7.31 13.68 3.60
N VAL A 84 -6.82 12.56 4.12
CA VAL A 84 -6.00 12.50 5.32
C VAL A 84 -4.76 11.63 5.09
N GLU A 85 -3.69 12.01 5.77
CA GLU A 85 -2.47 11.20 5.84
C GLU A 85 -2.40 10.48 7.17
N ASN A 86 -2.31 9.15 7.11
CA ASN A 86 -2.12 8.29 8.27
C ASN A 86 -0.69 7.76 8.29
N ARG A 87 -0.09 7.67 9.48
CA ARG A 87 1.25 7.13 9.67
C ARG A 87 1.21 5.76 10.32
N TYR A 88 2.03 4.85 9.82
CA TYR A 88 2.19 3.50 10.32
C TYR A 88 3.65 3.16 10.50
N PHE A 89 3.98 2.45 11.56
CA PHE A 89 5.27 1.79 11.71
C PHE A 89 5.15 0.33 11.29
N VAL A 90 6.11 -0.14 10.50
CA VAL A 90 6.33 -1.55 10.29
C VAL A 90 7.35 -2.01 11.31
N LEU A 91 6.94 -2.87 12.23
CA LEU A 91 7.76 -3.35 13.34
C LEU A 91 8.30 -4.75 13.04
N ILE A 92 9.57 -4.95 13.36
CA ILE A 92 10.23 -6.25 13.39
C ILE A 92 10.67 -6.55 14.82
N GLY A 93 10.79 -7.82 15.18
CA GLY A 93 11.18 -8.18 16.54
C GLY A 93 11.82 -9.55 16.66
N LYS A 94 12.39 -9.78 17.83
CA LYS A 94 12.94 -11.07 18.26
C LYS A 94 12.39 -11.46 19.62
N THR A 95 12.14 -12.75 19.79
CA THR A 95 11.87 -13.35 21.10
C THR A 95 13.14 -13.36 21.96
N THR A 96 13.03 -13.62 23.26
CA THR A 96 14.20 -13.78 24.16
C THR A 96 15.15 -14.91 23.75
N LYS A 97 14.66 -15.87 22.95
CA LYS A 97 15.45 -16.98 22.42
C LYS A 97 16.13 -16.63 21.10
N GLY A 98 15.94 -15.41 20.58
CA GLY A 98 16.53 -14.92 19.34
C GLY A 98 15.74 -15.24 18.06
N HIS A 99 14.61 -15.95 18.17
CA HIS A 99 13.73 -16.23 17.02
C HIS A 99 13.07 -14.96 16.50
N ASP A 100 13.03 -14.80 15.18
CA ASP A 100 12.37 -13.69 14.51
C ASP A 100 10.85 -13.74 14.65
N LEU A 101 10.26 -12.58 14.82
CA LEU A 101 8.83 -12.36 14.79
C LEU A 101 8.43 -11.85 13.40
N PRO A 102 7.24 -12.23 12.90
CA PRO A 102 6.75 -11.73 11.62
C PRO A 102 6.58 -10.20 11.68
N PRO A 103 6.89 -9.45 10.60
CA PRO A 103 6.65 -8.01 10.57
C PRO A 103 5.17 -7.68 10.79
N ILE A 104 4.90 -6.59 11.51
CA ILE A 104 3.52 -6.10 11.74
C ILE A 104 3.42 -4.61 11.40
N LYS A 105 2.30 -4.20 10.77
CA LYS A 105 1.98 -2.79 10.48
C LYS A 105 1.11 -2.24 11.62
N VAL A 106 1.56 -1.18 12.27
CA VAL A 106 0.92 -0.58 13.45
C VAL A 106 0.74 0.91 13.23
N SER A 107 -0.49 1.44 13.39
CA SER A 107 -0.71 2.91 13.31
C SER A 107 0.03 3.62 14.44
N THR A 108 0.43 4.87 14.22
CA THR A 108 1.10 5.69 15.26
C THR A 108 0.28 5.81 16.55
N GLU A 109 -1.04 5.89 16.43
CA GLU A 109 -1.97 5.90 17.59
C GLU A 109 -1.91 4.58 18.37
N LYS A 110 -2.05 3.44 17.69
CA LYS A 110 -1.95 2.12 18.34
C LYS A 110 -0.56 1.94 18.96
N PHE A 111 0.48 2.39 18.27
CA PHE A 111 1.86 2.36 18.73
C PHE A 111 2.01 3.15 20.04
N ALA A 112 1.49 4.38 20.08
CA ALA A 112 1.50 5.23 21.27
C ALA A 112 0.78 4.56 22.46
N GLY A 113 -0.35 3.89 22.21
CA GLY A 113 -1.11 3.16 23.22
C GLY A 113 -0.46 1.86 23.72
N MET A 114 0.58 1.35 23.05
CA MET A 114 1.32 0.13 23.41
C MET A 114 0.45 -1.14 23.57
N ALA A 115 -0.72 -1.21 22.90
CA ALA A 115 -1.59 -2.40 22.87
C ALA A 115 -1.28 -3.35 21.69
N TRP A 116 -0.56 -2.85 20.69
CA TRP A 116 -0.18 -3.57 19.48
C TRP A 116 0.67 -4.84 19.65
N PRO A 117 1.48 -5.05 20.73
CA PRO A 117 2.29 -6.29 20.85
C PRO A 117 1.45 -7.57 20.84
N MET A 118 0.15 -7.47 21.16
CA MET A 118 -0.79 -8.59 21.08
C MET A 118 -0.92 -9.18 19.66
N GLN A 119 -0.55 -8.44 18.60
CA GLN A 119 -0.51 -8.97 17.23
C GLN A 119 0.51 -10.11 17.05
N TRP A 120 1.56 -10.15 17.89
CA TRP A 120 2.51 -11.27 17.95
C TRP A 120 2.06 -12.41 18.88
N GLY A 121 0.86 -12.29 19.46
CA GLY A 121 0.28 -13.26 20.38
C GLY A 121 1.22 -13.56 21.55
N ASN A 122 1.29 -14.83 21.94
CA ASN A 122 2.09 -15.26 23.09
C ASN A 122 3.61 -15.24 22.85
N GLN A 123 4.08 -14.91 21.64
CA GLN A 123 5.51 -14.83 21.35
C GLN A 123 6.13 -13.52 21.86
N MET A 124 5.32 -12.48 22.08
CA MET A 124 5.71 -11.23 22.72
C MET A 124 4.78 -10.94 23.90
N ILE A 125 5.26 -11.19 25.11
CA ILE A 125 4.46 -11.00 26.31
C ILE A 125 4.65 -9.58 26.82
N VAL A 126 3.54 -8.95 27.15
CA VAL A 126 3.47 -7.67 27.81
C VAL A 126 3.62 -7.86 29.32
N ALA A 127 4.73 -7.38 29.89
CA ALA A 127 5.01 -7.48 31.31
C ALA A 127 4.19 -6.46 32.12
N PRO A 128 3.70 -6.83 33.31
CA PRO A 128 3.04 -5.89 34.21
C PRO A 128 4.04 -4.86 34.77
N GLY A 129 3.59 -3.62 35.01
CA GLY A 129 4.40 -2.58 35.65
C GLY A 129 4.04 -1.17 35.21
N ASN A 130 3.72 -0.30 36.18
CA ASN A 130 3.42 1.11 35.94
C ASN A 130 4.67 1.84 35.41
N GLY A 131 4.52 2.62 34.32
CA GLY A 131 5.60 3.39 33.70
C GLY A 131 6.51 2.60 32.73
N ASN A 132 6.35 1.28 32.59
CA ASN A 132 7.16 0.49 31.65
C ASN A 132 6.79 0.73 30.18
N LYS A 133 5.51 1.06 29.89
CA LYS A 133 5.00 1.33 28.55
C LYS A 133 5.74 2.47 27.84
N ASP A 134 5.85 3.62 28.51
CA ASP A 134 6.50 4.81 27.94
C ASP A 134 8.00 4.60 27.72
N ASN A 135 8.67 3.96 28.69
CA ASN A 135 10.09 3.62 28.53
C ASN A 135 10.31 2.64 27.37
N ALA A 136 9.42 1.65 27.19
CA ALA A 136 9.51 0.72 26.07
C ALA A 136 9.25 1.40 24.72
N ARG A 137 8.21 2.24 24.64
CA ARG A 137 7.92 3.05 23.44
C ARG A 137 9.11 3.92 23.07
N ALA A 138 9.66 4.66 24.04
CA ALA A 138 10.85 5.50 23.84
C ALA A 138 12.06 4.66 23.42
N ALA A 139 12.30 3.52 24.07
CA ALA A 139 13.39 2.62 23.71
C ALA A 139 13.27 2.11 22.28
N ILE A 140 12.08 1.69 21.85
CA ILE A 140 11.84 1.24 20.47
C ILE A 140 12.19 2.38 19.50
N GLN A 141 11.70 3.60 19.72
CA GLN A 141 11.96 4.73 18.81
C GLN A 141 13.45 5.10 18.78
N ILE A 142 14.09 5.28 19.94
CA ILE A 142 15.51 5.67 20.05
C ILE A 142 16.42 4.60 19.44
N LEU A 143 16.17 3.33 19.75
CA LEU A 143 17.01 2.21 19.26
C LEU A 143 16.77 1.92 17.78
N SER A 144 15.62 2.30 17.22
CA SER A 144 15.36 2.15 15.78
C SER A 144 16.20 3.13 14.96
N GLY A 145 16.49 4.31 15.52
CA GLY A 145 17.21 5.38 14.86
C GLY A 145 16.44 5.96 13.68
N ASP A 146 17.16 6.52 12.72
CA ASP A 146 16.58 7.01 11.48
C ASP A 146 16.14 5.83 10.61
N VAL A 147 14.82 5.70 10.44
CA VAL A 147 14.21 4.67 9.60
C VAL A 147 13.78 5.28 8.27
N ARG A 148 13.80 4.47 7.20
CA ARG A 148 13.26 4.92 5.91
C ARG A 148 11.77 5.23 6.05
N VAL A 149 11.31 6.24 5.33
CA VAL A 149 9.89 6.59 5.22
C VAL A 149 9.45 6.27 3.81
N GLU A 150 8.44 5.43 3.69
CA GLU A 150 7.80 5.08 2.44
C GLU A 150 6.43 5.78 2.37
N ARG A 151 5.97 6.14 1.18
CA ARG A 151 4.64 6.70 0.97
C ARG A 151 3.84 5.76 0.07
N GLU A 152 2.60 5.53 0.45
CA GLU A 152 1.60 4.80 -0.34
C GLU A 152 0.36 5.69 -0.50
N TYR A 153 -0.28 5.62 -1.65
CA TYR A 153 -1.57 6.26 -1.90
C TYR A 153 -2.68 5.22 -1.91
N ARG A 154 -3.85 5.57 -1.38
CA ARG A 154 -4.98 4.65 -1.20
C ARG A 154 -6.13 4.94 -2.17
N HIS A 155 -5.86 5.66 -3.26
CA HIS A 155 -6.84 6.03 -4.28
C HIS A 155 -6.21 6.11 -5.67
N THR A 156 -7.02 5.98 -6.73
CA THR A 156 -6.65 6.30 -8.12
C THR A 156 -6.80 7.80 -8.41
N GLY A 157 -6.47 8.23 -9.63
CA GLY A 157 -6.81 9.60 -10.07
C GLY A 157 -5.75 10.62 -9.74
N TRP A 158 -6.04 11.91 -9.95
CA TRP A 158 -4.99 12.93 -9.86
C TRP A 158 -4.58 13.23 -8.42
N ARG A 159 -3.27 13.38 -8.24
CA ARG A 159 -2.64 13.87 -7.02
C ARG A 159 -1.46 14.77 -7.38
N LEU A 160 -1.36 15.91 -6.70
CA LEU A 160 -0.20 16.77 -6.78
C LEU A 160 0.94 16.17 -5.94
N ILE A 161 2.00 15.71 -6.58
CA ILE A 161 3.16 15.05 -5.96
C ILE A 161 4.41 15.77 -6.43
N ASP A 162 5.22 16.26 -5.49
CA ASP A 162 6.44 17.04 -5.76
C ASP A 162 6.20 18.23 -6.73
N GLY A 163 5.05 18.88 -6.59
CA GLY A 163 4.64 20.03 -7.42
C GLY A 163 4.18 19.66 -8.83
N LYS A 164 3.97 18.37 -9.13
CA LYS A 164 3.52 17.88 -10.44
C LYS A 164 2.21 17.11 -10.30
N GLU A 165 1.28 17.35 -11.22
CA GLU A 165 0.06 16.54 -11.32
C GLU A 165 0.41 15.16 -11.86
N GLN A 166 0.08 14.13 -11.09
CA GLN A 166 0.29 12.74 -11.48
C GLN A 166 -1.02 11.97 -11.29
N PHE A 167 -1.39 11.19 -12.31
CA PHE A 167 -2.53 10.30 -12.27
C PHE A 167 -2.11 8.97 -11.63
N LEU A 168 -2.68 8.67 -10.48
CA LEU A 168 -2.41 7.46 -9.71
C LEU A 168 -3.18 6.26 -10.26
N THR A 169 -2.47 5.15 -10.36
CA THR A 169 -2.99 3.83 -10.72
C THR A 169 -2.26 2.78 -9.89
N VAL A 170 -2.82 1.59 -9.72
CA VAL A 170 -2.19 0.50 -8.95
C VAL A 170 -0.77 0.17 -9.45
N SER A 171 -0.46 0.41 -10.72
CA SER A 171 0.87 0.20 -11.28
C SER A 171 1.89 1.30 -10.95
N GLY A 172 1.47 2.48 -10.51
CA GLY A 172 2.35 3.63 -10.28
C GLY A 172 1.64 4.97 -10.52
N ALA A 173 2.35 5.92 -11.13
CA ALA A 173 1.80 7.22 -11.46
C ALA A 173 2.15 7.65 -12.89
N ILE A 174 1.19 8.26 -13.59
CA ILE A 174 1.36 8.78 -14.95
C ILE A 174 1.40 10.31 -14.87
N SER A 175 2.42 10.92 -15.47
CA SER A 175 2.58 12.37 -15.52
C SER A 175 2.99 12.84 -16.91
N ALA A 176 3.12 14.16 -17.09
CA ALA A 176 3.67 14.74 -18.32
C ALA A 176 5.10 14.27 -18.63
N GLU A 177 5.86 13.81 -17.63
CA GLU A 177 7.23 13.29 -17.77
C GLU A 177 7.27 11.79 -18.08
N GLY A 178 6.10 11.15 -18.13
CA GLY A 178 5.95 9.72 -18.35
C GLY A 178 5.49 8.97 -17.10
N PHE A 179 5.76 7.67 -17.09
CA PHE A 179 5.32 6.74 -16.06
C PHE A 179 6.38 6.57 -14.96
N ASN A 180 5.94 6.62 -13.70
CA ASN A 180 6.76 6.43 -12.52
C ASN A 180 6.24 5.24 -11.71
N ASP A 181 6.97 4.13 -11.76
CA ASP A 181 6.68 2.89 -11.04
C ASP A 181 7.20 2.89 -9.59
N ASN A 182 7.89 3.95 -9.16
CA ASN A 182 8.33 4.11 -7.77
C ASN A 182 7.21 4.62 -6.85
N ILE A 183 6.13 5.18 -7.40
CA ILE A 183 4.96 5.58 -6.63
C ILE A 183 4.16 4.34 -6.27
N ARG A 184 3.88 4.14 -4.98
CA ARG A 184 3.09 3.01 -4.51
C ARG A 184 1.63 3.41 -4.36
N VAL A 185 0.75 2.62 -4.93
CA VAL A 185 -0.70 2.76 -4.78
C VAL A 185 -1.24 1.41 -4.31
N ASP A 186 -1.96 1.39 -3.20
CA ASP A 186 -2.53 0.20 -2.57
C ASP A 186 -4.05 0.42 -2.42
N LEU A 187 -4.84 -0.28 -3.23
CA LEU A 187 -6.30 -0.17 -3.23
C LEU A 187 -6.99 -1.36 -2.56
N ASP A 188 -6.27 -2.10 -1.70
CA ASP A 188 -6.76 -3.27 -0.99
C ASP A 188 -7.37 -4.34 -1.92
N LYS A 189 -8.68 -4.26 -2.18
CA LYS A 189 -9.42 -5.24 -3.00
C LYS A 189 -9.56 -4.85 -4.47
N MET A 190 -9.10 -3.66 -4.87
CA MET A 190 -9.30 -3.14 -6.23
C MET A 190 -7.99 -3.05 -7.04
N GLU A 191 -7.14 -4.05 -6.88
CA GLU A 191 -5.85 -4.21 -7.58
C GLU A 191 -5.96 -4.23 -9.12
N GLN A 192 -7.17 -4.45 -9.65
CA GLN A 192 -7.45 -4.44 -11.08
C GLN A 192 -7.33 -3.06 -11.71
N TYR A 193 -7.42 -1.95 -10.95
CA TYR A 193 -7.25 -0.57 -11.43
C TYR A 193 -5.78 -0.24 -11.77
N ARG A 194 -5.21 -1.08 -12.63
CA ARG A 194 -3.81 -1.14 -12.99
C ARG A 194 -3.67 -0.83 -14.46
N LEU A 195 -3.22 0.38 -14.76
CA LEU A 195 -2.91 0.79 -16.12
C LEU A 195 -1.50 0.31 -16.51
N PRO A 196 -1.28 -0.10 -17.76
CA PRO A 196 0.07 -0.31 -18.26
C PRO A 196 0.81 1.04 -18.37
N ALA A 197 2.14 0.98 -18.50
CA ALA A 197 2.91 2.16 -18.88
C ALA A 197 2.38 2.71 -20.23
N PRO A 198 2.29 4.04 -20.41
CA PRO A 198 1.85 4.63 -21.66
C PRO A 198 2.72 4.17 -22.83
N THR A 199 2.08 3.94 -23.98
CA THR A 199 2.76 3.57 -25.24
C THR A 199 2.70 4.73 -26.23
N ASN A 200 3.76 4.86 -27.04
CA ASN A 200 3.80 5.83 -28.14
C ASN A 200 2.98 5.36 -29.36
N GLU A 201 2.54 4.11 -29.38
CA GLU A 201 1.79 3.51 -30.49
C GLU A 201 0.28 3.69 -30.35
N VAL A 202 -0.18 4.84 -29.83
CA VAL A 202 -1.59 5.14 -29.52
C VAL A 202 -2.54 4.92 -30.70
N HIS A 203 -2.05 5.11 -31.94
CA HIS A 203 -2.85 4.93 -33.14
C HIS A 203 -3.35 3.50 -33.33
N GLN A 204 -2.67 2.50 -32.78
CA GLN A 204 -3.08 1.10 -32.87
C GLN A 204 -4.41 0.84 -32.14
N PHE A 205 -4.74 1.65 -31.13
CA PHE A 205 -5.99 1.53 -30.38
C PHE A 205 -7.17 2.28 -31.01
N SER A 206 -6.93 3.11 -32.03
CA SER A 206 -7.97 3.94 -32.65
C SER A 206 -9.11 3.12 -33.25
N THR A 207 -8.80 1.96 -33.84
CA THR A 207 -9.81 1.03 -34.36
C THR A 207 -10.69 0.48 -33.24
N ILE A 208 -10.09 0.03 -32.13
CA ILE A 208 -10.81 -0.52 -30.98
C ILE A 208 -11.75 0.54 -30.37
N VAL A 209 -11.25 1.77 -30.19
CA VAL A 209 -12.08 2.89 -29.69
C VAL A 209 -13.24 3.19 -30.63
N ARG A 210 -13.00 3.20 -31.95
CA ARG A 210 -14.06 3.41 -32.95
C ARG A 210 -15.11 2.29 -32.93
N GLU A 211 -14.68 1.05 -32.76
CA GLU A 211 -15.58 -0.11 -32.65
C GLU A 211 -16.44 -0.04 -31.39
N LEU A 212 -15.89 0.39 -30.26
CA LEU A 212 -16.66 0.60 -29.03
C LEU A 212 -17.70 1.72 -29.18
N ILE A 213 -17.35 2.84 -29.81
CA ILE A 213 -18.32 3.91 -30.11
C ILE A 213 -19.45 3.36 -31.00
N GLY A 214 -19.11 2.49 -31.95
CA GLY A 214 -20.05 1.83 -32.87
C GLY A 214 -20.66 0.52 -32.36
N ILE A 215 -20.55 0.19 -31.06
CA ILE A 215 -20.87 -1.15 -30.52
C ILE A 215 -22.30 -1.58 -30.80
N SER A 216 -23.24 -0.63 -30.87
CA SER A 216 -24.64 -0.87 -31.20
C SER A 216 -25.02 -0.15 -32.50
N ARG A 217 -25.26 -0.93 -33.56
CA ARG A 217 -25.72 -0.40 -34.85
C ARG A 217 -27.11 0.21 -34.78
N LYS A 218 -27.98 -0.32 -33.90
CA LYS A 218 -29.36 0.14 -33.74
C LYS A 218 -29.45 1.40 -32.87
N SER A 219 -28.53 1.56 -31.92
CA SER A 219 -28.49 2.72 -31.03
C SER A 219 -27.04 3.17 -30.80
N PRO A 220 -26.48 3.96 -31.73
CA PRO A 220 -25.11 4.49 -31.61
C PRO A 220 -24.88 5.29 -30.32
N THR A 221 -25.95 5.85 -29.75
CA THR A 221 -25.92 6.60 -28.49
C THR A 221 -25.36 5.78 -27.33
N ILE A 222 -25.56 4.45 -27.33
CA ILE A 222 -25.03 3.57 -26.27
C ILE A 222 -23.50 3.66 -26.21
N GLY A 223 -22.81 3.47 -27.33
CA GLY A 223 -21.35 3.56 -27.39
C GLY A 223 -20.85 4.98 -27.11
N ALA A 224 -21.56 6.00 -27.60
CA ALA A 224 -21.22 7.40 -27.33
C ALA A 224 -21.30 7.76 -25.84
N VAL A 225 -22.34 7.32 -25.12
CA VAL A 225 -22.50 7.56 -23.68
C VAL A 225 -21.43 6.85 -22.87
N ILE A 226 -21.14 5.59 -23.19
CA ILE A 226 -20.07 4.82 -22.53
C ILE A 226 -18.71 5.50 -22.73
N MET A 227 -18.36 5.86 -23.96
CA MET A 227 -17.10 6.54 -24.25
C MET A 227 -17.02 7.92 -23.57
N SER A 228 -18.16 8.63 -23.50
CA SER A 228 -18.23 9.91 -22.78
C SER A 228 -17.93 9.72 -21.30
N ALA A 229 -18.43 8.66 -20.67
CA ALA A 229 -18.13 8.34 -19.27
C ALA A 229 -16.64 8.08 -19.05
N VAL A 230 -16.02 7.28 -19.91
CA VAL A 230 -14.59 6.96 -19.89
C VAL A 230 -13.75 8.23 -20.02
N CYS A 231 -14.00 9.06 -21.03
CA CYS A 231 -13.26 10.31 -21.22
C CYS A 231 -13.51 11.31 -20.09
N ARG A 232 -14.70 11.31 -19.50
CA ARG A 232 -15.11 12.28 -18.49
C ARG A 232 -14.53 11.99 -17.12
N ALA A 233 -14.34 10.72 -16.75
CA ALA A 233 -13.93 10.33 -15.41
C ALA A 233 -12.58 10.96 -14.97
N PRO A 234 -11.50 10.97 -15.79
CA PRO A 234 -10.25 11.64 -15.43
C PRO A 234 -10.37 13.16 -15.26
N LEU A 235 -11.45 13.77 -15.73
CA LEU A 235 -11.67 15.22 -15.66
C LEU A 235 -12.52 15.62 -14.44
N ALA A 236 -12.82 14.69 -13.54
CA ALA A 236 -13.69 14.96 -12.38
C ALA A 236 -13.12 16.03 -11.43
N ASN A 237 -11.79 16.11 -11.28
CA ASN A 237 -11.17 17.21 -10.52
C ASN A 237 -11.28 18.59 -11.19
N LEU A 238 -11.43 18.67 -12.51
CA LEU A 238 -11.58 19.94 -13.22
C LEU A 238 -13.04 20.42 -13.25
N ALA A 239 -13.97 19.48 -13.34
CA ALA A 239 -15.39 19.75 -13.29
C ALA A 239 -16.07 18.60 -12.56
N CYS A 240 -16.87 18.92 -11.54
CA CYS A 240 -17.62 17.95 -10.76
C CYS A 240 -18.50 17.07 -11.66
N ILE A 241 -18.62 15.79 -11.32
CA ILE A 241 -19.56 14.84 -11.95
C ILE A 241 -20.69 14.61 -10.95
N ASP A 242 -21.90 15.02 -11.30
CA ASP A 242 -23.10 15.00 -10.46
C ASP A 242 -24.17 14.01 -10.97
N TYR A 243 -23.77 13.07 -11.84
CA TYR A 243 -24.65 12.08 -12.43
C TYR A 243 -24.04 10.68 -12.39
N SER A 244 -24.90 9.68 -12.51
CA SER A 244 -24.53 8.27 -12.74
C SER A 244 -25.19 7.76 -14.02
N ILE A 245 -24.59 6.74 -14.62
CA ILE A 245 -25.14 6.07 -15.82
C ILE A 245 -25.72 4.74 -15.39
N PHE A 246 -27.01 4.56 -15.60
CA PHE A 246 -27.70 3.32 -15.28
C PHE A 246 -27.96 2.50 -16.55
N LEU A 247 -27.31 1.34 -16.65
CA LEU A 247 -27.52 0.42 -17.77
C LEU A 247 -28.74 -0.46 -17.49
N SER A 248 -29.82 -0.24 -18.23
CA SER A 248 -31.08 -0.99 -18.09
C SER A 248 -31.40 -1.81 -19.34
N GLY A 249 -32.05 -2.96 -19.13
CA GLY A 249 -32.45 -3.88 -20.18
C GLY A 249 -32.66 -5.29 -19.66
N GLN A 250 -33.37 -6.12 -20.43
CA GLN A 250 -33.61 -7.52 -20.06
C GLN A 250 -32.31 -8.29 -19.83
N SER A 251 -32.39 -9.37 -19.04
CA SER A 251 -31.26 -10.28 -18.88
C SER A 251 -30.83 -10.85 -20.23
N GLY A 252 -29.53 -11.11 -20.40
CA GLY A 252 -28.95 -11.60 -21.67
C GLY A 252 -28.63 -10.52 -22.72
N ASN A 253 -28.84 -9.23 -22.42
CA ASN A 253 -28.51 -8.11 -23.33
C ASN A 253 -27.15 -7.44 -23.06
N PHE A 254 -26.19 -8.19 -22.53
CA PHE A 254 -24.77 -7.77 -22.44
C PHE A 254 -24.48 -6.47 -21.65
N LYS A 255 -25.29 -6.17 -20.63
CA LYS A 255 -25.14 -4.93 -19.83
C LYS A 255 -23.82 -4.93 -19.05
N SER A 256 -23.54 -6.03 -18.35
CA SER A 256 -22.31 -6.23 -17.59
C SER A 256 -21.11 -6.25 -18.54
N GLU A 257 -21.20 -6.89 -19.70
CA GLU A 257 -20.12 -6.87 -20.71
C GLU A 257 -19.81 -5.43 -21.17
N LEU A 258 -20.83 -4.62 -21.42
CA LEU A 258 -20.65 -3.22 -21.80
C LEU A 258 -20.00 -2.38 -20.69
N ALA A 259 -20.40 -2.59 -19.43
CA ALA A 259 -19.78 -1.92 -18.28
C ALA A 259 -18.31 -2.36 -18.09
N ALA A 260 -18.00 -3.63 -18.33
CA ALA A 260 -16.63 -4.14 -18.29
C ALA A 260 -15.74 -3.51 -19.37
N LEU A 261 -16.26 -3.30 -20.59
CA LEU A 261 -15.54 -2.58 -21.64
C LEU A 261 -15.20 -1.14 -21.23
N ALA A 262 -16.11 -0.45 -20.53
CA ALA A 262 -15.84 0.89 -20.01
C ALA A 262 -14.73 0.87 -18.94
N LEU A 263 -14.78 -0.09 -18.02
CA LEU A 263 -13.75 -0.28 -16.99
C LEU A 263 -12.39 -0.71 -17.55
N GLY A 264 -12.37 -1.39 -18.70
CA GLY A 264 -11.14 -1.80 -19.38
C GLY A 264 -10.19 -0.64 -19.72
N PHE A 265 -10.69 0.60 -19.75
CA PHE A 265 -9.86 1.80 -19.91
C PHE A 265 -9.08 2.20 -18.65
N PHE A 266 -9.39 1.59 -17.51
CA PHE A 266 -8.81 1.90 -16.19
C PHE A 266 -8.12 0.69 -15.55
N GLY A 267 -8.15 -0.47 -16.19
CA GLY A 267 -7.61 -1.70 -15.62
C GLY A 267 -8.02 -2.97 -16.33
N ASP A 268 -7.65 -4.12 -15.76
CA ASP A 268 -8.01 -5.44 -16.29
C ASP A 268 -9.30 -5.94 -15.64
N PHE A 269 -10.42 -5.73 -16.34
CA PHE A 269 -11.76 -6.03 -15.84
C PHE A 269 -12.53 -6.94 -16.81
N THR A 270 -13.34 -7.82 -16.22
CA THR A 270 -14.34 -8.65 -16.89
C THR A 270 -15.72 -8.39 -16.29
N SER A 271 -16.78 -8.91 -16.91
CA SER A 271 -18.15 -8.82 -16.36
C SER A 271 -18.37 -9.57 -15.04
N ARG A 272 -17.30 -10.12 -14.44
CA ARG A 272 -17.33 -10.88 -13.18
C ARG A 272 -16.39 -10.32 -12.12
N THR A 273 -15.64 -9.28 -12.44
CA THR A 273 -14.58 -8.74 -11.57
C THR A 273 -14.81 -7.25 -11.29
N PHE A 274 -16.08 -6.84 -11.23
CA PHE A 274 -16.43 -5.47 -10.90
C PHE A 274 -15.97 -5.08 -9.50
N PRO A 275 -15.64 -3.79 -9.30
CA PRO A 275 -15.14 -3.32 -8.02
C PRO A 275 -16.20 -3.39 -6.92
N ALA A 276 -17.49 -3.26 -7.26
CA ALA A 276 -18.59 -3.25 -6.29
C ALA A 276 -19.86 -3.95 -6.78
N ASN A 277 -20.68 -4.35 -5.82
CA ASN A 277 -21.98 -4.98 -6.02
C ASN A 277 -23.04 -4.33 -5.13
N PHE A 278 -24.31 -4.28 -5.55
CA PHE A 278 -25.39 -3.74 -4.70
C PHE A 278 -25.66 -4.57 -3.43
N THR A 279 -25.11 -5.78 -3.34
CA THR A 279 -25.12 -6.59 -2.11
C THR A 279 -24.00 -6.22 -1.11
N ASP A 280 -23.05 -5.38 -1.51
CA ASP A 280 -22.05 -4.84 -0.59
C ASP A 280 -22.70 -3.96 0.48
N THR A 281 -22.11 -3.92 1.67
CA THR A 281 -22.55 -2.97 2.70
C THR A 281 -22.31 -1.53 2.24
N GLU A 282 -23.15 -0.59 2.67
CA GLU A 282 -23.00 0.84 2.33
C GLU A 282 -21.60 1.37 2.62
N ALA A 283 -21.01 1.01 3.77
CA ALA A 283 -19.66 1.42 4.15
C ALA A 283 -18.58 0.91 3.19
N ASP A 284 -18.67 -0.35 2.74
CA ASP A 284 -17.72 -0.94 1.79
C ASP A 284 -17.86 -0.29 0.40
N MET A 285 -19.10 -0.04 -0.05
CA MET A 285 -19.36 0.65 -1.32
C MET A 285 -18.82 2.08 -1.31
N LEU A 286 -19.07 2.85 -0.25
CA LEU A 286 -18.56 4.22 -0.11
C LEU A 286 -17.02 4.24 -0.06
N PHE A 287 -16.42 3.30 0.67
CA PHE A 287 -14.97 3.17 0.74
C PHE A 287 -14.36 2.91 -0.65
N LYS A 288 -14.88 1.93 -1.39
CA LYS A 288 -14.42 1.62 -2.75
C LYS A 288 -14.64 2.79 -3.71
N ALA A 289 -15.79 3.46 -3.66
CA ALA A 289 -16.08 4.62 -4.49
C ALA A 289 -15.10 5.79 -4.22
N HIS A 290 -14.75 6.01 -2.95
CA HIS A 290 -13.74 7.00 -2.56
C HIS A 290 -12.35 6.67 -3.13
N GLN A 291 -11.95 5.40 -3.06
CA GLN A 291 -10.69 4.94 -3.63
C GLN A 291 -10.66 5.02 -5.16
N ALA A 292 -11.79 4.80 -5.84
CA ALA A 292 -11.95 4.87 -7.29
C ALA A 292 -12.10 6.32 -7.81
N LYS A 293 -11.23 7.22 -7.33
CA LYS A 293 -11.23 8.63 -7.72
C LYS A 293 -10.75 8.81 -9.17
N ASP A 294 -11.44 9.69 -9.91
CA ASP A 294 -11.18 10.06 -11.32
C ASP A 294 -11.14 8.88 -12.32
N VAL A 295 -11.76 7.75 -11.98
CA VAL A 295 -11.91 6.58 -12.84
C VAL A 295 -13.39 6.17 -12.92
N VAL A 296 -13.73 5.34 -13.90
CA VAL A 296 -15.07 4.73 -13.92
C VAL A 296 -15.18 3.73 -12.76
N PHE A 297 -16.29 3.80 -12.02
CA PHE A 297 -16.63 2.89 -10.94
C PHE A 297 -17.97 2.23 -11.25
N VAL A 298 -18.02 0.90 -11.26
CA VAL A 298 -19.22 0.12 -11.62
C VAL A 298 -19.73 -0.62 -10.40
N VAL A 299 -21.04 -0.52 -10.17
CA VAL A 299 -21.78 -1.30 -9.18
C VAL A 299 -22.76 -2.20 -9.93
N ASP A 300 -22.61 -3.52 -9.80
CA ASP A 300 -23.46 -4.50 -10.51
C ASP A 300 -24.54 -5.15 -9.61
N GLU A 301 -25.45 -5.89 -10.24
CA GLU A 301 -26.57 -6.63 -9.63
C GLU A 301 -27.55 -5.76 -8.85
N PHE A 302 -28.02 -4.68 -9.48
CA PHE A 302 -29.18 -3.97 -8.94
C PHE A 302 -30.45 -4.84 -9.04
N CYS A 303 -30.82 -5.47 -7.93
CA CYS A 303 -32.07 -6.21 -7.75
C CYS A 303 -33.05 -5.36 -6.92
N PRO A 304 -33.99 -4.63 -7.56
CA PRO A 304 -34.98 -3.87 -6.81
C PRO A 304 -35.81 -4.83 -5.94
N ALA A 305 -36.01 -4.47 -4.67
CA ALA A 305 -36.94 -5.20 -3.81
C ALA A 305 -38.33 -5.17 -4.44
N THR A 306 -38.92 -6.34 -4.64
CA THR A 306 -40.32 -6.53 -5.09
C THR A 306 -41.31 -6.01 -4.07
#